data_AF-A0A8H6GCL8-F1
#
_entry.id   AF-A0A8H6GCL8-F1
#
_cell.length_a   1.000
_cell.length_b   1.000
_cell.length_c   1.000
_cell.angle_alpha   90.00
_cell.angle_beta   90.00
_cell.angle_gamma   90.00
#
_symmetry.space_group_name_H-M   'P 1'
#
loop_
_entity.id
_entity.type
_entity.pdbx_description
1 polymer ?
#
loop_
_entity_poly.entity_id
_entity_poly.type
_entity_poly.pdbx_seq_one_letter_code
_entity_poly.pdbx_strand_id
1 'polypeptide(L)'
;MCLGMSEIYSPPSQAAIDHGWVSHNKGGAELLKTRGASILESQLGKGLFLRFRVTGLWTQLVFEASFLLKSQTDNHVGKRKAFPFADPSLRSISRIASQNSHYDMLIDGMVDIPALLHDVNVLSALRDDVLQLGGIAQDIFLRAVTIAENLRNWLTGFSSKYPLPYSWAVPDSGTVSPCLANSDAFPLHFQFPNLLAAQSLIHYWAAMIILMRCIMVCQNSSSAGIPHSAQTFVYDYRKLVYSPHLTGDIVLPEPSAVASHFADNICHSAAYSSGHDKGMAGPIMLLFPLWIAKDTYANDDSGQSRQKESYCVEVLKALAGRGMQISGVLVNLSTKDTIQTC
;
A
#
# COMPACT_ATOMS: atom_id res chain seq x y z
N MET A 1 -14.24 4.01 -15.75
CA MET A 1 -12.95 4.66 -15.37
C MET A 1 -12.98 6.17 -15.53
N CYS A 2 -13.63 6.75 -16.56
CA CYS A 2 -13.61 8.20 -16.79
C CYS A 2 -14.08 9.07 -15.61
N LEU A 3 -15.01 8.59 -14.78
CA LEU A 3 -15.49 9.34 -13.59
C LEU A 3 -14.47 9.35 -12.44
N GLY A 4 -13.89 8.19 -12.10
CA GLY A 4 -12.78 8.13 -11.13
C GLY A 4 -11.54 8.89 -11.60
N MET A 5 -11.31 8.96 -12.91
CA MET A 5 -10.31 9.87 -13.49
C MET A 5 -10.70 11.33 -13.25
N SER A 6 -11.94 11.73 -13.59
CA SER A 6 -12.44 13.09 -13.36
C SER A 6 -12.24 13.56 -11.92
N GLU A 7 -12.41 12.69 -10.94
CA GLU A 7 -12.21 13.00 -9.52
C GLU A 7 -10.73 13.23 -9.15
N ILE A 8 -9.80 12.53 -9.80
CA ILE A 8 -8.35 12.73 -9.65
C ILE A 8 -7.90 14.10 -10.21
N TYR A 9 -8.59 14.62 -11.24
CA TYR A 9 -8.26 15.88 -11.90
C TYR A 9 -9.12 17.08 -11.49
N SER A 10 -10.23 16.86 -10.78
CA SER A 10 -11.09 17.95 -10.35
C SER A 10 -10.44 18.72 -9.19
N PRO A 11 -10.54 20.07 -9.17
CA PRO A 11 -10.06 20.86 -8.04
C PRO A 11 -10.72 20.35 -6.77
N PRO A 12 -9.95 19.98 -5.74
CA PRO A 12 -10.53 19.51 -4.51
C PRO A 12 -11.25 20.68 -3.82
N SER A 13 -12.58 20.65 -3.79
CA SER A 13 -13.23 21.19 -2.59
C SER A 13 -12.94 20.22 -1.44
N GLN A 14 -12.87 20.71 -0.21
CA GLN A 14 -12.67 19.85 0.96
C GLN A 14 -13.69 18.69 0.98
N ALA A 15 -14.92 18.96 0.53
CA ALA A 15 -15.98 17.97 0.35
C ALA A 15 -15.71 16.99 -0.83
N ALA A 16 -15.05 17.39 -1.91
CA ALA A 16 -14.77 16.52 -3.05
C ALA A 16 -13.66 15.48 -2.75
N ILE A 17 -12.66 15.84 -1.93
CA ILE A 17 -11.62 14.90 -1.43
C ILE A 17 -12.27 13.79 -0.60
N ASP A 18 -13.21 14.15 0.27
CA ASP A 18 -13.88 13.20 1.17
C ASP A 18 -14.98 12.39 0.47
N HIS A 19 -15.46 12.82 -0.71
CA HIS A 19 -16.70 12.28 -1.28
C HIS A 19 -16.65 11.80 -2.72
N GLY A 20 -15.79 12.27 -3.62
CA GLY A 20 -15.82 11.85 -5.04
C GLY A 20 -15.53 10.36 -5.20
N TRP A 21 -14.28 9.98 -4.93
CA TRP A 21 -13.82 8.58 -5.04
C TRP A 21 -14.63 7.62 -4.17
N VAL A 22 -15.00 8.06 -2.97
CA VAL A 22 -15.85 7.31 -2.04
C VAL A 22 -17.27 7.13 -2.62
N SER A 23 -17.86 8.18 -3.19
CA SER A 23 -19.19 8.14 -3.83
C SER A 23 -19.18 7.26 -5.07
N HIS A 24 -18.13 7.31 -5.88
CA HIS A 24 -18.00 6.44 -7.06
C HIS A 24 -17.91 4.96 -6.66
N ASN A 25 -17.12 4.63 -5.64
CA ASN A 25 -17.08 3.26 -5.10
C ASN A 25 -18.42 2.84 -4.48
N LYS A 26 -19.13 3.74 -3.79
CA LYS A 26 -20.49 3.50 -3.28
C LYS A 26 -21.48 3.26 -4.43
N GLY A 27 -21.42 4.07 -5.50
CA GLY A 27 -22.25 3.90 -6.69
C GLY A 27 -21.99 2.57 -7.40
N GLY A 28 -20.72 2.16 -7.50
CA GLY A 28 -20.37 0.81 -7.94
C GLY A 28 -21.00 -0.28 -7.07
N ALA A 29 -21.08 -0.06 -5.75
CA ALA A 29 -21.58 -1.04 -4.82
C ALA A 29 -23.10 -1.17 -4.94
N GLU A 30 -23.80 -0.04 -5.14
CA GLU A 30 -25.22 -0.04 -5.45
C GLU A 30 -25.51 -0.70 -6.81
N LEU A 31 -24.64 -0.49 -7.82
CA LEU A 31 -24.73 -1.21 -9.10
C LEU A 31 -24.61 -2.72 -8.90
N LEU A 32 -23.66 -3.19 -8.09
CA LEU A 32 -23.55 -4.61 -7.74
C LEU A 32 -24.77 -5.13 -7.01
N LYS A 33 -25.23 -4.43 -5.97
CA LYS A 33 -26.41 -4.85 -5.21
C LYS A 33 -27.64 -4.98 -6.10
N THR A 34 -27.81 -4.04 -7.03
CA THR A 34 -28.94 -4.03 -7.97
C THR A 34 -28.84 -5.15 -9.01
N ARG A 35 -27.64 -5.43 -9.52
CA ARG A 35 -27.43 -6.48 -10.54
C ARG A 35 -27.31 -7.88 -9.94
N GLY A 36 -26.88 -8.01 -8.69
CA GLY A 36 -26.57 -9.29 -8.06
C GLY A 36 -25.57 -10.12 -8.89
N ALA A 37 -25.77 -11.43 -8.91
CA ALA A 37 -24.91 -12.37 -9.64
C ALA A 37 -24.90 -12.15 -11.17
N SER A 38 -25.92 -11.50 -11.75
CA SER A 38 -26.01 -11.27 -13.20
C SER A 38 -24.86 -10.40 -13.74
N ILE A 39 -24.17 -9.63 -12.87
CA ILE A 39 -22.99 -8.88 -13.29
C ILE A 39 -21.86 -9.80 -13.81
N LEU A 40 -21.84 -11.07 -13.39
CA LEU A 40 -20.83 -12.03 -13.81
C LEU A 40 -21.13 -12.68 -15.17
N GLU A 41 -22.31 -12.44 -15.76
CA GLU A 41 -22.70 -13.04 -17.03
C GLU A 41 -21.97 -12.43 -18.23
N SER A 42 -21.50 -11.19 -18.10
CA SER A 42 -20.78 -10.47 -19.15
C SER A 42 -19.33 -10.20 -18.79
N GLN A 43 -18.44 -10.17 -19.79
CA GLN A 43 -17.04 -9.78 -19.59
C GLN A 43 -16.91 -8.36 -19.05
N LEU A 44 -17.78 -7.45 -19.50
CA LEU A 44 -17.83 -6.08 -19.00
C LEU A 44 -18.17 -6.05 -17.51
N GLY A 45 -19.18 -6.80 -17.08
CA GLY A 45 -19.60 -6.84 -15.68
C GLY A 45 -18.55 -7.49 -14.77
N LYS A 46 -17.91 -8.60 -15.21
CA LYS A 46 -16.74 -9.17 -14.52
C LYS A 46 -15.62 -8.13 -14.37
N GLY A 47 -15.30 -7.41 -15.44
CA GLY A 47 -14.29 -6.36 -15.42
C GLY A 47 -14.64 -5.21 -14.47
N LEU A 48 -15.90 -4.75 -14.46
CA LEU A 48 -16.36 -3.71 -13.54
C LEU A 48 -16.26 -4.18 -12.07
N PHE A 49 -16.70 -5.39 -11.76
CA PHE A 49 -16.58 -5.98 -10.42
C PHE A 49 -15.13 -5.92 -9.93
N LEU A 50 -14.18 -6.42 -10.73
CA LEU A 50 -12.76 -6.47 -10.35
C LEU A 50 -12.18 -5.06 -10.15
N ARG A 51 -12.53 -4.11 -11.03
CA ARG A 51 -12.05 -2.73 -10.90
C ARG A 51 -12.59 -2.05 -9.64
N PHE A 52 -13.86 -2.22 -9.33
CA PHE A 52 -14.42 -1.69 -8.07
C PHE A 52 -13.87 -2.40 -6.84
N ARG A 53 -13.53 -3.69 -6.94
CA ARG A 53 -12.81 -4.44 -5.90
C ARG A 53 -11.46 -3.82 -5.58
N VAL A 54 -10.68 -3.56 -6.61
CA VAL A 54 -9.38 -2.87 -6.50
C VAL A 54 -9.54 -1.51 -5.84
N THR A 55 -10.43 -0.66 -6.37
CA THR A 55 -10.59 0.71 -5.86
C THR A 55 -11.19 0.75 -4.46
N GLY A 56 -12.13 -0.15 -4.15
CA GLY A 56 -12.73 -0.26 -2.83
C GLY A 56 -11.71 -0.68 -1.77
N LEU A 57 -10.85 -1.65 -2.10
CA LEU A 57 -9.76 -2.06 -1.22
C LEU A 57 -8.77 -0.93 -0.98
N TRP A 58 -8.31 -0.23 -2.03
CA TRP A 58 -7.40 0.91 -1.85
C TRP A 58 -7.98 2.00 -0.98
N THR A 59 -9.27 2.29 -1.15
CA THR A 59 -9.96 3.28 -0.33
C THR A 59 -9.93 2.89 1.13
N GLN A 60 -10.29 1.64 1.44
CA GLN A 60 -10.27 1.13 2.81
C GLN A 60 -8.84 1.15 3.37
N LEU A 61 -7.85 0.70 2.60
CA LEU A 61 -6.45 0.70 3.03
C LEU A 61 -5.93 2.10 3.31
N VAL A 62 -6.23 3.09 2.47
CA VAL A 62 -5.86 4.49 2.73
C VAL A 62 -6.44 4.96 4.05
N PHE A 63 -7.73 4.71 4.29
CA PHE A 63 -8.38 5.17 5.52
C PHE A 63 -7.85 4.45 6.77
N GLU A 64 -7.72 3.13 6.74
CA GLU A 64 -7.26 2.36 7.90
C GLU A 64 -5.76 2.54 8.16
N ALA A 65 -4.94 2.59 7.10
CA ALA A 65 -3.51 2.85 7.23
C ALA A 65 -3.31 4.25 7.79
N SER A 66 -4.04 5.27 7.31
CA SER A 66 -3.92 6.64 7.82
C SER A 66 -4.00 6.74 9.35
N PHE A 67 -4.69 5.84 10.05
CA PHE A 67 -4.69 5.80 11.51
C PHE A 67 -3.40 5.24 12.11
N LEU A 68 -2.83 4.17 11.56
CA LEU A 68 -1.50 3.70 11.97
C LEU A 68 -0.40 4.70 11.64
N LEU A 69 -0.60 5.48 10.59
CA LEU A 69 0.38 6.45 10.15
C LEU A 69 0.21 7.77 10.95
N LYS A 70 -1.00 8.22 11.29
CA LYS A 70 -1.23 9.46 12.08
C LYS A 70 -1.09 9.24 13.59
N SER A 71 -0.33 10.11 14.26
CA SER A 71 -0.24 10.21 15.74
C SER A 71 -1.52 10.69 16.43
N GLN A 72 -2.53 11.18 15.69
CA GLN A 72 -3.75 11.75 16.29
C GLN A 72 -4.90 10.73 16.43
N THR A 73 -5.34 10.59 17.68
CA THR A 73 -6.65 10.07 18.08
C THR A 73 -7.75 11.04 17.67
N ASP A 74 -8.12 11.05 16.40
CA ASP A 74 -9.44 11.60 16.04
C ASP A 74 -10.50 10.63 16.57
N ASN A 75 -11.39 11.12 17.44
CA ASN A 75 -12.45 10.38 18.15
C ASN A 75 -13.52 9.72 17.23
N HIS A 76 -13.22 9.53 15.95
CA HIS A 76 -14.08 8.93 14.94
C HIS A 76 -13.79 7.45 14.63
N VAL A 77 -13.01 6.77 15.48
CA VAL A 77 -12.65 5.34 15.39
C VAL A 77 -13.88 4.41 15.28
N GLY A 78 -15.08 4.86 15.68
CA GLY A 78 -16.21 3.96 15.90
C GLY A 78 -17.23 3.73 14.76
N LYS A 79 -17.16 4.36 13.57
CA LYS A 79 -18.33 4.32 12.63
C LYS A 79 -18.05 4.23 11.13
N ARG A 80 -16.84 3.88 10.68
CA ARG A 80 -16.63 3.69 9.23
C ARG A 80 -16.98 2.26 8.83
N LYS A 81 -18.11 2.12 8.12
CA LYS A 81 -18.50 0.86 7.49
C LYS A 81 -17.43 0.44 6.48
N ALA A 82 -17.05 -0.83 6.51
CA ALA A 82 -16.18 -1.42 5.50
C ALA A 82 -16.70 -1.10 4.09
N PHE A 83 -15.79 -0.75 3.17
CA PHE A 83 -16.15 -0.60 1.76
C PHE A 83 -16.71 -1.93 1.25
N PRO A 84 -17.93 -1.97 0.67
CA PRO A 84 -18.59 -3.22 0.29
C PRO A 84 -17.73 -4.13 -0.61
N PHE A 85 -16.90 -3.53 -1.44
CA PHE A 85 -16.01 -4.23 -2.37
C PHE A 85 -14.71 -4.76 -1.76
N ALA A 86 -14.33 -4.26 -0.60
CA ALA A 86 -13.18 -4.76 0.16
C ALA A 86 -13.55 -6.01 0.99
N ASP A 87 -14.82 -6.42 1.00
CA ASP A 87 -15.30 -7.56 1.78
C ASP A 87 -14.62 -8.89 1.34
N PRO A 88 -14.00 -9.63 2.28
CA PRO A 88 -13.39 -10.93 2.00
C PRO A 88 -14.38 -11.99 1.50
N SER A 89 -15.67 -11.90 1.84
CA SER A 89 -16.72 -12.85 1.38
C SER A 89 -16.88 -12.85 -0.15
N LEU A 90 -16.51 -11.76 -0.82
CA LEU A 90 -16.54 -11.63 -2.27
C LEU A 90 -15.37 -12.36 -2.99
N ARG A 91 -14.47 -13.03 -2.27
CA ARG A 91 -13.36 -13.82 -2.85
C ARG A 91 -13.83 -14.87 -3.86
N SER A 92 -14.94 -15.55 -3.59
CA SER A 92 -15.48 -16.57 -4.51
C SER A 92 -15.89 -15.94 -5.84
N ILE A 93 -16.54 -14.78 -5.79
CA ILE A 93 -16.94 -13.99 -6.96
C ILE A 93 -15.70 -13.49 -7.72
N SER A 94 -14.70 -13.00 -7.00
CA SER A 94 -13.44 -12.54 -7.58
C SER A 94 -12.69 -13.63 -8.33
N ARG A 95 -12.66 -14.87 -7.81
CA ARG A 95 -12.09 -16.02 -8.54
C ARG A 95 -12.83 -16.30 -9.85
N ILE A 96 -14.16 -16.20 -9.87
CA ILE A 96 -14.97 -16.40 -11.09
C ILE A 96 -14.72 -15.27 -12.11
N ALA A 97 -14.61 -14.03 -11.62
CA ALA A 97 -14.45 -12.85 -12.46
C ALA A 97 -13.04 -12.72 -13.03
N SER A 98 -12.01 -12.99 -12.22
CA SER A 98 -10.59 -12.72 -12.52
C SER A 98 -10.00 -13.62 -13.61
N GLN A 99 -10.59 -14.79 -13.88
CA GLN A 99 -10.05 -15.76 -14.83
C GLN A 99 -8.54 -16.04 -14.60
N ASN A 100 -8.09 -16.05 -13.34
CA ASN A 100 -6.68 -16.21 -12.92
C ASN A 100 -5.73 -15.07 -13.32
N SER A 101 -6.26 -13.85 -13.50
CA SER A 101 -5.45 -12.63 -13.53
C SER A 101 -4.61 -12.49 -12.27
N HIS A 102 -3.30 -12.32 -12.43
CA HIS A 102 -2.35 -12.34 -11.32
C HIS A 102 -2.54 -11.13 -10.41
N TYR A 103 -2.82 -9.97 -10.99
CA TYR A 103 -3.09 -8.77 -10.24
C TYR A 103 -4.37 -8.91 -9.40
N ASP A 104 -5.42 -9.52 -9.93
CA ASP A 104 -6.67 -9.70 -9.18
C ASP A 104 -6.49 -10.72 -8.03
N MET A 105 -5.66 -11.74 -8.21
CA MET A 105 -5.27 -12.65 -7.14
C MET A 105 -4.45 -11.95 -6.03
N LEU A 106 -3.58 -10.99 -6.39
CA LEU A 106 -2.87 -10.17 -5.42
C LEU A 106 -3.86 -9.37 -4.57
N ILE A 107 -4.84 -8.72 -5.22
CA ILE A 107 -5.89 -7.96 -4.55
C ILE A 107 -6.67 -8.84 -3.57
N ASP A 108 -7.04 -10.06 -3.97
CA ASP A 108 -7.68 -11.02 -3.07
C ASP A 108 -6.80 -11.50 -1.91
N GLY A 109 -5.48 -11.48 -2.06
CA GLY A 109 -4.53 -11.72 -0.98
C GLY A 109 -4.48 -10.57 0.03
N MET A 110 -4.84 -9.35 -0.39
CA MET A 110 -4.74 -8.14 0.41
C MET A 110 -6.03 -7.76 1.15
N VAL A 111 -7.18 -8.39 0.86
CA VAL A 111 -8.50 -8.00 1.42
C VAL A 111 -8.63 -8.17 2.94
N ASP A 112 -7.74 -8.95 3.57
CA ASP A 112 -7.75 -9.14 5.04
C ASP A 112 -6.94 -8.04 5.77
N ILE A 113 -6.10 -7.28 5.05
CA ILE A 113 -5.25 -6.24 5.63
C ILE A 113 -6.05 -5.13 6.31
N PRO A 114 -7.18 -4.62 5.76
CA PRO A 114 -7.97 -3.61 6.46
C PRO A 114 -8.48 -4.01 7.84
N ALA A 115 -8.94 -5.25 8.00
CA ALA A 115 -9.39 -5.75 9.29
C ALA A 115 -8.22 -5.83 10.28
N LEU A 116 -7.06 -6.29 9.81
CA LEU A 116 -5.83 -6.30 10.60
C LEU A 116 -5.45 -4.87 11.07
N LEU A 117 -5.49 -3.89 10.18
CA LEU A 117 -5.20 -2.48 10.51
C LEU A 117 -6.16 -1.94 11.58
N HIS A 118 -7.45 -2.25 11.47
CA HIS A 118 -8.44 -1.88 12.47
C HIS A 118 -8.08 -2.44 13.85
N ASP A 119 -7.71 -3.72 13.91
CA ASP A 119 -7.34 -4.38 15.17
C ASP A 119 -6.05 -3.78 15.77
N VAL A 120 -5.07 -3.39 14.95
CA VAL A 120 -3.86 -2.67 15.41
C VAL A 120 -4.22 -1.29 15.96
N ASN A 121 -5.19 -0.59 15.36
CA ASN A 121 -5.68 0.69 15.86
C ASN A 121 -6.34 0.51 17.24
N VAL A 122 -7.15 -0.55 17.41
CA VAL A 122 -7.76 -0.91 18.70
C VAL A 122 -6.67 -1.24 19.73
N LEU A 123 -5.67 -2.04 19.36
CA LEU A 123 -4.53 -2.36 20.22
C LEU A 123 -3.82 -1.10 20.71
N SER A 124 -3.59 -0.14 19.81
CA SER A 124 -2.90 1.13 20.12
C SER A 124 -3.69 2.03 21.08
N ALA A 125 -5.02 1.84 21.18
CA ALA A 125 -5.90 2.57 22.07
C ALA A 125 -6.07 1.92 23.46
N LEU A 126 -5.77 0.62 23.61
CA LEU A 126 -6.00 -0.17 24.84
C LEU A 126 -4.80 -0.15 25.81
N ARG A 127 -4.06 0.96 25.90
CA ARG A 127 -2.74 1.04 26.59
C ARG A 127 -2.71 0.64 28.08
N ASP A 128 -3.86 0.50 28.74
CA ASP A 128 -3.95 0.31 30.20
C ASP A 128 -4.25 -1.13 30.67
N ASP A 129 -4.55 -2.10 29.77
CA ASP A 129 -4.80 -3.51 30.14
C ASP A 129 -3.75 -4.48 29.58
N VAL A 130 -2.66 -4.67 30.34
CA VAL A 130 -1.45 -5.40 29.93
C VAL A 130 -1.70 -6.87 29.56
N LEU A 131 -2.63 -7.56 30.24
CA LEU A 131 -2.88 -9.00 30.00
C LEU A 131 -3.71 -9.23 28.75
N GLN A 132 -4.72 -8.39 28.48
CA GLN A 132 -5.50 -8.45 27.24
C GLN A 132 -4.66 -7.99 26.04
N LEU A 133 -3.75 -7.02 26.25
CA LEU A 133 -2.88 -6.49 25.20
C LEU A 133 -1.97 -7.55 24.58
N GLY A 134 -1.40 -8.46 25.38
CA GLY A 134 -0.50 -9.51 24.89
C GLY A 134 -1.18 -10.51 23.95
N GLY A 135 -2.40 -10.96 24.31
CA GLY A 135 -3.17 -11.89 23.49
C GLY A 135 -3.61 -11.28 22.15
N ILE A 136 -4.09 -10.03 22.19
CA ILE A 136 -4.50 -9.29 20.99
C ILE A 136 -3.29 -9.03 20.09
N ALA A 137 -2.16 -8.56 20.65
CA ALA A 137 -0.94 -8.32 19.88
C ALA A 137 -0.41 -9.60 19.22
N GLN A 138 -0.49 -10.74 19.90
CA GLN A 138 -0.09 -12.04 19.35
C GLN A 138 -0.99 -12.49 18.19
N ASP A 139 -2.31 -12.37 18.31
CA ASP A 139 -3.25 -12.69 17.22
C ASP A 139 -2.97 -11.84 15.97
N ILE A 140 -2.87 -10.52 16.17
CA ILE A 140 -2.57 -9.56 15.09
C ILE A 140 -1.26 -9.91 14.42
N PHE A 141 -0.20 -10.19 15.17
CA PHE A 141 1.09 -10.57 14.61
C PHE A 141 1.01 -11.85 13.76
N LEU A 142 0.37 -12.91 14.27
CA LEU A 142 0.24 -14.17 13.54
C LEU A 142 -0.54 -14.00 12.24
N ARG A 143 -1.60 -13.19 12.26
CA ARG A 143 -2.38 -12.84 11.07
C ARG A 143 -1.56 -12.01 10.09
N ALA A 144 -0.80 -11.02 10.55
CA ALA A 144 0.08 -10.21 9.72
C ALA A 144 1.13 -11.06 8.99
N VAL A 145 1.79 -11.96 9.72
CA VAL A 145 2.75 -12.93 9.18
C VAL A 145 2.09 -13.84 8.16
N THR A 146 0.92 -14.40 8.49
CA THR A 146 0.18 -15.30 7.58
C THR A 146 -0.16 -14.60 6.26
N ILE A 147 -0.64 -13.34 6.32
CA ILE A 147 -0.93 -12.56 5.12
C ILE A 147 0.37 -12.30 4.33
N ALA A 148 1.46 -11.92 5.01
CA ALA A 148 2.75 -11.68 4.36
C ALA A 148 3.28 -12.93 3.63
N GLU A 149 3.17 -14.11 4.25
CA GLU A 149 3.54 -15.38 3.62
C GLU A 149 2.67 -15.71 2.41
N ASN A 150 1.36 -15.46 2.49
CA ASN A 150 0.46 -15.64 1.36
C ASN A 150 0.82 -14.72 0.18
N LEU A 151 1.11 -13.45 0.45
CA LEU A 151 1.55 -12.50 -0.58
C LEU A 151 2.91 -12.90 -1.17
N ARG A 152 3.81 -13.42 -0.35
CA ARG A 152 5.09 -13.96 -0.85
C ARG A 152 4.88 -15.19 -1.74
N ASN A 153 4.01 -16.11 -1.35
CA ASN A 153 3.69 -17.29 -2.17
C ASN A 153 3.07 -16.86 -3.51
N TRP A 154 2.25 -15.81 -3.50
CA TRP A 154 1.79 -15.15 -4.73
C TRP A 154 2.96 -14.63 -5.58
N LEU A 155 3.96 -13.96 -4.98
CA LEU A 155 5.13 -13.46 -5.70
C LEU A 155 5.95 -14.60 -6.33
N THR A 156 6.12 -15.72 -5.62
CA THR A 156 6.77 -16.93 -6.16
C THR A 156 5.99 -17.48 -7.36
N GLY A 157 4.67 -17.58 -7.25
CA GLY A 157 3.79 -17.99 -8.36
C GLY A 157 3.89 -17.03 -9.55
N PHE A 158 3.86 -15.72 -9.30
CA PHE A 158 4.05 -14.67 -10.29
C PHE A 158 5.40 -14.82 -11.00
N SER A 159 6.48 -15.03 -10.25
CA SER A 159 7.85 -15.20 -10.77
C SER A 159 7.98 -16.42 -11.68
N SER A 160 7.31 -17.54 -11.33
CA SER A 160 7.36 -18.77 -12.13
C SER A 160 6.77 -18.65 -13.54
N LYS A 161 5.90 -17.65 -13.76
CA LYS A 161 5.18 -17.45 -15.04
C LYS A 161 5.95 -16.59 -16.04
N TYR A 162 6.96 -15.84 -15.59
CA TYR A 162 7.75 -14.95 -16.43
C TYR A 162 9.20 -15.45 -16.50
N PRO A 163 9.72 -15.82 -17.69
CA PRO A 163 11.07 -16.38 -17.85
C PRO A 163 12.20 -15.35 -17.73
N LEU A 164 11.87 -14.07 -17.56
CA LEU A 164 12.79 -12.94 -17.44
C LEU A 164 12.57 -12.22 -16.10
N PRO A 165 13.58 -11.49 -15.58
CA PRO A 165 13.39 -10.71 -14.37
C PRO A 165 12.25 -9.70 -14.58
N TYR A 166 11.23 -9.79 -13.74
CA TYR A 166 9.99 -9.00 -13.83
C TYR A 166 10.16 -7.54 -13.40
N SER A 167 11.30 -7.22 -12.81
CA SER A 167 11.85 -5.87 -12.71
C SER A 167 13.34 -5.97 -12.99
N TRP A 168 13.99 -4.94 -13.52
CA TRP A 168 15.46 -4.88 -13.59
C TRP A 168 15.92 -3.44 -13.40
N ALA A 169 17.06 -3.27 -12.73
CA ALA A 169 17.65 -1.96 -12.51
C ALA A 169 18.39 -1.48 -13.76
N VAL A 170 18.13 -0.24 -14.16
CA VAL A 170 18.87 0.48 -15.19
C VAL A 170 19.45 1.74 -14.56
N PRO A 171 20.72 2.07 -14.81
CA PRO A 171 21.29 3.35 -14.37
C PRO A 171 20.52 4.53 -14.95
N ASP A 172 20.50 5.64 -14.21
CA ASP A 172 20.00 6.91 -14.75
C ASP A 172 20.79 7.29 -16.03
N SER A 173 20.11 7.24 -17.19
CA SER A 173 20.72 7.52 -18.49
C SER A 173 20.77 9.01 -18.84
N GLY A 174 20.47 9.92 -17.89
CA GLY A 174 20.49 11.38 -18.12
C GLY A 174 19.31 11.89 -18.97
N THR A 175 18.39 10.99 -19.37
CA THR A 175 17.14 11.27 -20.07
C THR A 175 15.93 11.14 -19.14
N VAL A 176 16.12 11.40 -17.85
CA VAL A 176 15.03 11.38 -16.86
C VAL A 176 13.97 12.38 -17.29
N SER A 177 12.71 11.95 -17.19
CA SER A 177 11.58 12.86 -17.33
C SER A 177 11.80 14.07 -16.40
N PRO A 178 11.64 15.32 -16.87
CA PRO A 178 12.00 16.55 -16.16
C PRO A 178 11.29 16.75 -14.80
N CYS A 179 10.42 15.82 -14.40
CA CYS A 179 9.71 15.79 -13.13
C CYS A 179 10.52 15.26 -11.93
N LEU A 180 11.70 14.65 -12.11
CA LEU A 180 12.46 13.98 -11.03
C LEU A 180 13.85 14.59 -10.81
N ALA A 181 13.91 15.91 -10.61
CA ALA A 181 15.17 16.68 -10.53
C ALA A 181 16.08 16.35 -9.31
N ASN A 182 15.61 15.55 -8.34
CA ASN A 182 16.40 15.08 -7.20
C ASN A 182 16.74 13.58 -7.32
N SER A 183 17.48 13.21 -8.37
CA SER A 183 17.88 11.82 -8.70
C SER A 183 18.82 11.18 -7.65
N ASP A 184 19.56 11.98 -6.89
CA ASP A 184 20.65 11.49 -6.02
C ASP A 184 20.21 10.48 -4.94
N ALA A 185 18.96 10.53 -4.49
CA ALA A 185 18.43 9.59 -3.51
C ALA A 185 18.23 8.17 -4.09
N PHE A 186 17.95 8.08 -5.39
CA PHE A 186 17.59 6.86 -6.11
C PHE A 186 18.19 6.87 -7.53
N PRO A 187 19.50 6.65 -7.66
CA PRO A 187 20.23 6.73 -8.94
C PRO A 187 19.92 5.57 -9.90
N LEU A 188 19.18 4.56 -9.42
CA LEU A 188 18.72 3.42 -10.20
C LEU A 188 17.23 3.54 -10.47
N HIS A 189 16.82 3.10 -11.65
CA HIS A 189 15.40 3.02 -12.02
C HIS A 189 15.03 1.60 -12.38
N PHE A 190 13.89 1.14 -11.87
CA PHE A 190 13.35 -0.15 -12.24
C PHE A 190 12.59 -0.04 -13.56
N GLN A 191 12.91 -0.95 -14.46
CA GLN A 191 12.14 -1.22 -15.66
C GLN A 191 11.31 -2.49 -15.44
N PHE A 192 10.19 -2.59 -16.17
CA PHE A 192 9.24 -3.68 -16.06
C PHE A 192 8.81 -4.14 -17.45
N PRO A 193 8.45 -5.43 -17.62
CA PRO A 193 8.04 -5.96 -18.92
C PRO A 193 6.76 -5.29 -19.44
N ASN A 194 5.89 -4.83 -18.54
CA ASN A 194 4.69 -4.06 -18.87
C ASN A 194 4.12 -3.38 -17.61
N LEU A 195 3.14 -2.50 -17.83
CA LEU A 195 2.51 -1.73 -16.76
C LEU A 195 1.77 -2.60 -15.74
N LEU A 196 1.20 -3.74 -16.14
CA LEU A 196 0.49 -4.63 -15.22
C LEU A 196 1.46 -5.35 -14.27
N ALA A 197 2.64 -5.72 -14.75
CA ALA A 197 3.71 -6.28 -13.91
C ALA A 197 4.22 -5.23 -12.91
N ALA A 198 4.50 -4.01 -13.37
CA ALA A 198 4.84 -2.89 -12.50
C ALA A 198 3.75 -2.66 -11.44
N GLN A 199 2.48 -2.63 -11.86
CA GLN A 199 1.34 -2.43 -10.97
C GLN A 199 1.30 -3.50 -9.90
N SER A 200 1.45 -4.77 -10.27
CA SER A 200 1.38 -5.89 -9.33
C SER A 200 2.51 -5.82 -8.30
N LEU A 201 3.74 -5.57 -8.73
CA LEU A 201 4.90 -5.52 -7.83
C LEU A 201 4.86 -4.31 -6.89
N ILE A 202 4.55 -3.13 -7.41
CA ILE A 202 4.50 -1.90 -6.61
C ILE A 202 3.41 -1.98 -5.53
N HIS A 203 2.25 -2.55 -5.85
CA HIS A 203 1.18 -2.76 -4.87
C HIS A 203 1.49 -3.89 -3.88
N TYR A 204 2.16 -4.94 -4.32
CA TYR A 204 2.70 -5.97 -3.43
C TYR A 204 3.67 -5.36 -2.40
N TRP A 205 4.63 -4.54 -2.85
CA TRP A 205 5.56 -3.86 -1.95
C TRP A 205 4.85 -2.94 -0.96
N ALA A 206 3.84 -2.17 -1.41
CA ALA A 206 3.04 -1.33 -0.52
C ALA A 206 2.30 -2.15 0.55
N ALA A 207 1.72 -3.30 0.17
CA ALA A 207 1.05 -4.20 1.09
C ALA A 207 2.03 -4.77 2.14
N MET A 208 3.22 -5.17 1.71
CA MET A 208 4.26 -5.68 2.59
C MET A 208 4.73 -4.62 3.60
N ILE A 209 4.90 -3.36 3.19
CA ILE A 209 5.22 -2.25 4.10
C ILE A 209 4.15 -2.13 5.19
N ILE A 210 2.87 -2.16 4.81
CA ILE A 210 1.75 -2.07 5.77
C ILE A 210 1.82 -3.23 6.77
N LEU A 211 2.04 -4.47 6.30
CA LEU A 211 2.15 -5.65 7.17
C LEU A 211 3.35 -5.57 8.11
N MET A 212 4.51 -5.10 7.63
CA MET A 212 5.69 -4.92 8.48
C MET A 212 5.41 -3.90 9.59
N ARG A 213 4.66 -2.83 9.30
CA ARG A 213 4.25 -1.86 10.34
C ARG A 213 3.31 -2.46 11.38
N CYS A 214 2.32 -3.25 10.98
CA CYS A 214 1.46 -3.97 11.93
C CYS A 214 2.31 -4.83 12.88
N ILE A 215 3.28 -5.54 12.32
CA ILE A 215 4.22 -6.38 13.08
C ILE A 215 5.04 -5.54 14.07
N MET A 216 5.58 -4.39 13.63
CA MET A 216 6.34 -3.49 14.50
C MET A 216 5.50 -2.98 15.68
N VAL A 217 4.23 -2.62 15.45
CA VAL A 217 3.33 -2.18 16.53
C VAL A 217 3.09 -3.29 17.54
N CYS A 218 2.87 -4.53 17.09
CA CYS A 218 2.73 -5.70 17.98
C CYS A 218 3.99 -5.94 18.83
N GLN A 219 5.17 -5.88 18.19
CA GLN A 219 6.46 -6.06 18.88
C GLN A 219 6.68 -4.98 19.95
N ASN A 220 6.44 -3.71 19.61
CA ASN A 220 6.60 -2.59 20.53
C ASN A 220 5.63 -2.64 21.72
N SER A 221 4.41 -3.13 21.50
CA SER A 221 3.39 -3.28 22.55
C SER A 221 3.77 -4.33 23.60
N SER A 222 4.62 -5.29 23.25
CA SER A 222 5.11 -6.33 24.16
C SER A 222 6.30 -5.88 25.01
N SER A 223 7.18 -5.05 24.45
CA SER A 223 8.37 -4.54 25.15
C SER A 223 8.05 -3.57 26.31
N ALA A 224 6.84 -3.02 26.36
CA ALA A 224 6.44 -2.01 27.34
C ALA A 224 6.04 -2.57 28.72
N GLY A 225 5.89 -3.90 28.89
CA GLY A 225 5.11 -4.42 30.03
C GLY A 225 5.68 -5.56 30.88
N ILE A 226 6.63 -6.39 30.42
CA ILE A 226 7.01 -7.61 31.19
C ILE A 226 8.50 -7.95 31.06
N PRO A 227 9.27 -8.04 32.17
CA PRO A 227 10.66 -8.47 32.10
C PRO A 227 10.86 -9.93 31.64
N HIS A 228 9.89 -10.83 31.85
CA HIS A 228 10.11 -12.29 31.81
C HIS A 228 9.01 -13.15 31.14
N SER A 229 8.11 -12.60 30.30
CA SER A 229 7.21 -13.43 29.48
C SER A 229 7.79 -13.63 28.08
N ALA A 230 8.23 -14.85 27.80
CA ALA A 230 8.83 -15.29 26.53
C ALA A 230 7.81 -15.41 25.38
N GLN A 231 6.97 -14.41 25.15
CA GLN A 231 6.22 -14.31 23.89
C GLN A 231 7.12 -13.66 22.84
N THR A 232 8.03 -14.47 22.32
CA THR A 232 8.97 -14.03 21.29
C THR A 232 8.22 -13.87 19.97
N PHE A 233 7.93 -12.62 19.60
CA PHE A 233 7.56 -12.20 18.24
C PHE A 233 8.74 -12.42 17.27
N VAL A 234 9.14 -13.67 17.11
CA VAL A 234 10.30 -14.08 16.31
C VAL A 234 9.80 -14.63 14.99
N TYR A 235 10.22 -13.98 13.92
CA TYR A 235 9.99 -14.42 12.57
C TYR A 235 11.23 -14.14 11.71
N ASP A 236 11.55 -15.05 10.81
CA ASP A 236 12.66 -14.88 9.87
C ASP A 236 12.20 -14.03 8.68
N TYR A 237 12.30 -12.70 8.82
CA TYR A 237 11.84 -11.75 7.82
C TYR A 237 12.62 -11.83 6.50
N ARG A 238 13.80 -12.47 6.47
CA ARG A 238 14.55 -12.73 5.25
C ARG A 238 13.73 -13.57 4.27
N LYS A 239 12.86 -14.44 4.78
CA LYS A 239 11.97 -15.26 3.95
C LYS A 239 11.01 -14.43 3.12
N LEU A 240 10.70 -13.19 3.53
CA LEU A 240 9.72 -12.32 2.86
C LEU A 240 10.32 -11.48 1.74
N VAL A 241 11.64 -11.34 1.70
CA VAL A 241 12.33 -10.53 0.70
C VAL A 241 12.84 -11.45 -0.41
N TYR A 242 12.31 -11.26 -1.61
CA TYR A 242 12.82 -11.88 -2.82
C TYR A 242 13.51 -10.82 -3.66
N SER A 243 14.82 -10.93 -3.84
CA SER A 243 15.58 -10.09 -4.79
C SER A 243 16.34 -11.00 -5.76
N PRO A 244 15.92 -11.09 -7.03
CA PRO A 244 16.65 -11.86 -8.03
C PRO A 244 17.96 -11.18 -8.48
N HIS A 245 18.20 -9.93 -8.05
CA HIS A 245 19.32 -9.08 -8.51
C HIS A 245 20.43 -8.87 -7.48
N LEU A 246 20.25 -9.36 -6.26
CA LEU A 246 21.24 -9.22 -5.19
C LEU A 246 21.87 -10.60 -4.94
N THR A 247 23.08 -10.79 -5.45
CA THR A 247 23.92 -11.97 -5.26
C THR A 247 24.63 -12.00 -3.89
N GLY A 248 24.09 -11.31 -2.89
CA GLY A 248 24.57 -11.31 -1.52
C GLY A 248 23.42 -11.47 -0.54
N ASP A 249 23.67 -12.17 0.57
CA ASP A 249 22.72 -12.31 1.67
C ASP A 249 22.37 -10.92 2.21
N ILE A 250 21.21 -10.38 1.81
CA ILE A 250 20.69 -9.17 2.44
C ILE A 250 20.24 -9.57 3.84
N VAL A 251 21.05 -9.21 4.83
CA VAL A 251 20.66 -9.36 6.23
C VAL A 251 19.72 -8.20 6.56
N LEU A 252 18.41 -8.46 6.45
CA LEU A 252 17.35 -7.58 6.96
C LEU A 252 16.79 -8.22 8.23
N PRO A 253 17.39 -7.96 9.41
CA PRO A 253 17.03 -8.66 10.64
C PRO A 253 15.69 -8.17 11.21
N GLU A 254 15.31 -6.93 10.90
CA GLU A 254 14.16 -6.26 11.52
C GLU A 254 13.08 -5.86 10.50
N PRO A 255 11.79 -5.85 10.88
CA PRO A 255 10.68 -5.45 10.01
C PRO A 255 10.84 -4.05 9.40
N SER A 256 11.46 -3.11 10.12
CA SER A 256 11.69 -1.74 9.65
C SER A 256 12.66 -1.68 8.45
N ALA A 257 13.68 -2.53 8.46
CA ALA A 257 14.63 -2.65 7.35
C ALA A 257 13.95 -3.27 6.13
N VAL A 258 13.08 -4.27 6.34
CA VAL A 258 12.26 -4.86 5.28
C VAL A 258 11.27 -3.86 4.69
N ALA A 259 10.58 -3.08 5.53
CA ALA A 259 9.70 -2.01 5.07
C ALA A 259 10.45 -0.97 4.23
N SER A 260 11.64 -0.56 4.68
CA SER A 260 12.50 0.39 3.96
C SER A 260 12.94 -0.17 2.60
N HIS A 261 13.30 -1.45 2.53
CA HIS A 261 13.63 -2.11 1.26
C HIS A 261 12.47 -2.07 0.25
N PHE A 262 11.25 -2.36 0.70
CA PHE A 262 10.08 -2.27 -0.17
C PHE A 262 9.74 -0.83 -0.56
N ALA A 263 9.94 0.15 0.33
CA ALA A 263 9.78 1.56 0.01
C ALA A 263 10.79 2.00 -1.07
N ASP A 264 12.03 1.53 -0.99
CA ASP A 264 13.07 1.82 -1.99
C ASP A 264 12.68 1.26 -3.36
N ASN A 265 12.14 0.04 -3.41
CA ASN A 265 11.66 -0.57 -4.65
C ASN A 265 10.51 0.23 -5.30
N ILE A 266 9.59 0.78 -4.50
CA ILE A 266 8.53 1.68 -4.98
C ILE A 266 9.16 2.95 -5.58
N CYS A 267 10.13 3.56 -4.89
CA CYS A 267 10.79 4.78 -5.35
C CYS A 267 11.60 4.55 -6.64
N HIS A 268 12.34 3.45 -6.74
CA HIS A 268 13.02 3.06 -7.98
C HIS A 268 12.06 2.90 -9.17
N SER A 269 10.77 2.65 -8.91
CA SER A 269 9.75 2.49 -9.95
C SER A 269 9.12 3.79 -10.42
N ALA A 270 9.38 4.91 -9.72
CA ALA A 270 8.69 6.18 -9.97
C ALA A 270 8.93 6.71 -11.39
N ALA A 271 10.17 6.59 -11.90
CA ALA A 271 10.52 7.01 -13.26
C ALA A 271 9.76 6.22 -14.33
N TYR A 272 9.72 4.90 -14.22
CA TYR A 272 8.96 4.04 -15.14
C TYR A 272 7.47 4.37 -15.12
N SER A 273 6.88 4.47 -13.93
CA SER A 273 5.46 4.75 -13.75
C SER A 273 5.07 6.15 -14.22
N SER A 274 6.00 7.11 -14.18
CA SER A 274 5.75 8.50 -14.60
C SER A 274 6.11 8.78 -16.06
N GLY A 275 6.56 7.75 -16.80
CA GLY A 275 6.90 7.85 -18.22
C GLY A 275 5.72 8.29 -19.08
N HIS A 276 5.97 9.17 -20.06
CA HIS A 276 4.93 9.70 -20.95
C HIS A 276 4.22 8.60 -21.75
N ASP A 277 4.94 7.55 -22.11
CA ASP A 277 4.43 6.39 -22.85
C ASP A 277 3.49 5.50 -22.01
N LYS A 278 3.45 5.69 -20.68
CA LYS A 278 2.51 5.00 -19.77
C LYS A 278 1.19 5.76 -19.61
N GLY A 279 1.07 6.94 -20.22
CA GLY A 279 -0.09 7.81 -20.09
C GLY A 279 -0.43 8.08 -18.62
N MET A 280 -1.72 8.17 -18.30
CA MET A 280 -2.17 8.42 -16.93
C MET A 280 -2.30 7.16 -16.08
N ALA A 281 -2.29 5.98 -16.69
CA ALA A 281 -2.43 4.73 -15.94
C ALA A 281 -1.24 4.51 -15.00
N GLY A 282 -0.02 4.82 -15.44
CA GLY A 282 1.22 4.67 -14.66
C GLY A 282 1.29 5.58 -13.43
N PRO A 283 1.07 6.90 -13.55
CA PRO A 283 1.02 7.77 -12.39
C PRO A 283 -0.06 7.37 -11.37
N ILE A 284 -1.24 6.96 -11.82
CA ILE A 284 -2.36 6.59 -10.93
C ILE A 284 -2.04 5.38 -10.07
N MET A 285 -1.43 4.35 -10.66
CA MET A 285 -1.01 3.17 -9.89
C MET A 285 0.15 3.45 -8.91
N LEU A 286 0.88 4.55 -9.08
CA LEU A 286 1.98 4.93 -8.21
C LEU A 286 1.53 5.70 -6.96
N LEU A 287 0.41 6.44 -7.04
CA LEU A 287 -0.02 7.37 -5.99
C LEU A 287 -0.07 6.75 -4.58
N PHE A 288 -0.85 5.69 -4.41
CA PHE A 288 -1.03 5.03 -3.11
C PHE A 288 0.27 4.41 -2.60
N PRO A 289 0.98 3.57 -3.39
CA PRO A 289 2.26 3.00 -2.97
C PRO A 289 3.32 4.04 -2.62
N LEU A 290 3.42 5.12 -3.39
CA LEU A 290 4.39 6.19 -3.15
C LEU A 290 4.08 6.97 -1.87
N TRP A 291 2.80 7.18 -1.55
CA TRP A 291 2.41 7.74 -0.27
C TRP A 291 2.82 6.83 0.91
N ILE A 292 2.62 5.52 0.79
CA ILE A 292 3.09 4.54 1.79
C ILE A 292 4.63 4.57 1.94
N ALA A 293 5.37 4.69 0.84
CA ALA A 293 6.83 4.83 0.86
C ALA A 293 7.27 6.13 1.54
N LYS A 294 6.67 7.28 1.16
CA LYS A 294 6.89 8.58 1.80
C LYS A 294 6.75 8.49 3.31
N ASP A 295 5.63 7.91 3.76
CA ASP A 295 5.37 7.79 5.19
C ASP A 295 6.40 6.88 5.89
N THR A 296 6.92 5.88 5.19
CA THR A 296 7.92 4.95 5.77
C THR A 296 9.21 5.66 6.09
N TYR A 297 9.63 6.59 5.24
CA TYR A 297 10.79 7.42 5.52
C TYR A 297 10.53 8.53 6.54
N ALA A 298 9.28 9.04 6.63
CA ALA A 298 8.94 10.10 7.59
C ALA A 298 9.10 9.67 9.06
N ASN A 299 9.06 8.36 9.34
CA ASN A 299 9.21 7.78 10.68
C ASN A 299 10.67 7.50 11.09
N ASP A 300 11.65 7.85 10.25
CA ASP A 300 13.07 7.76 10.56
C ASP A 300 13.74 9.14 10.41
N ASP A 301 14.36 9.61 11.49
CA ASP A 301 15.03 10.91 11.54
C ASP A 301 16.39 10.95 10.86
N SER A 302 16.88 9.82 10.33
CA SER A 302 18.14 9.78 9.60
C SER A 302 18.15 10.74 8.39
N GLY A 303 19.31 11.35 8.13
CA GLY A 303 19.47 12.24 6.98
C GLY A 303 19.14 11.56 5.64
N GLN A 304 19.43 10.26 5.53
CA GLN A 304 19.11 9.46 4.35
C GLN A 304 17.59 9.29 4.20
N SER A 305 16.86 8.97 5.27
CA SER A 305 15.39 8.86 5.22
C SER A 305 14.74 10.20 4.89
N ARG A 306 15.22 11.32 5.42
CA ARG A 306 14.73 12.66 5.01
C ARG A 306 14.94 12.94 3.51
N GLN A 307 16.07 12.53 2.94
CA GLN A 307 16.32 12.69 1.51
C GLN A 307 15.35 11.84 0.68
N LYS A 308 15.10 10.59 1.09
CA LYS A 308 14.14 9.68 0.44
C LYS A 308 12.69 10.15 0.60
N GLU A 309 12.30 10.68 1.75
CA GLU A 309 11.01 11.34 1.98
C GLU A 309 10.83 12.51 1.00
N SER A 310 11.84 13.38 0.90
CA SER A 310 11.83 14.51 -0.02
C SER A 310 11.69 14.07 -1.47
N TYR A 311 12.33 12.97 -1.87
CA TYR A 311 12.15 12.41 -3.21
C TYR A 311 10.68 12.07 -3.49
N CYS A 312 10.02 11.33 -2.59
CA CYS A 312 8.61 10.98 -2.73
C CYS A 312 7.73 12.23 -2.85
N VAL A 313 8.00 13.26 -2.03
CA VAL A 313 7.29 14.54 -2.08
C VAL A 313 7.42 15.22 -3.43
N GLU A 314 8.63 15.30 -3.98
CA GLU A 314 8.87 15.92 -5.29
C GLU A 314 8.20 15.16 -6.43
N VAL A 315 8.22 13.82 -6.39
CA VAL A 315 7.47 13.00 -7.35
C VAL A 315 5.98 13.32 -7.30
N LEU A 316 5.38 13.35 -6.09
CA LEU A 316 3.96 13.66 -5.91
C LEU A 316 3.60 15.09 -6.37
N LYS A 317 4.46 16.09 -6.07
CA LYS A 317 4.28 17.46 -6.56
C LYS A 317 4.33 17.53 -8.08
N ALA A 318 5.25 16.80 -8.72
CA ALA A 318 5.34 16.78 -10.16
C ALA A 318 4.10 16.13 -10.82
N LEU A 319 3.54 15.10 -10.19
CA LEU A 319 2.26 14.52 -10.62
C LEU A 319 1.10 15.51 -10.44
N ALA A 320 1.07 16.28 -9.35
CA ALA A 320 0.10 17.35 -9.14
C ALA A 320 0.20 18.43 -10.24
N GLY A 321 1.42 18.83 -10.60
CA GLY A 321 1.68 19.76 -11.71
C GLY A 321 1.20 19.27 -13.07
N ARG A 322 1.02 17.95 -13.25
CA ARG A 322 0.40 17.34 -14.45
C ARG A 322 -1.14 17.27 -14.36
N GLY A 323 -1.74 17.93 -13.38
CA GLY A 323 -3.17 17.99 -13.16
C GLY A 323 -3.73 16.94 -12.19
N MET A 324 -2.90 16.02 -11.67
CA MET A 324 -3.36 15.01 -10.71
C MET A 324 -3.49 15.60 -9.31
N GLN A 325 -4.56 16.35 -9.07
CA GLN A 325 -4.77 17.16 -7.86
C GLN A 325 -4.70 16.36 -6.57
N ILE A 326 -5.13 15.08 -6.58
CA ILE A 326 -5.02 14.18 -5.42
C ILE A 326 -3.58 14.00 -4.92
N SER A 327 -2.58 14.12 -5.81
CA SER A 327 -1.17 14.03 -5.43
C SER A 327 -0.76 15.18 -4.50
N GLY A 328 -1.34 16.37 -4.68
CA GLY A 328 -1.14 17.51 -3.78
C GLY A 328 -1.70 17.26 -2.38
N VAL A 329 -2.82 16.53 -2.27
CA VAL A 329 -3.36 16.08 -0.98
C VAL A 329 -2.40 15.09 -0.32
N LEU A 330 -1.87 14.13 -1.07
CA LEU A 330 -0.92 13.12 -0.56
C LEU A 330 0.42 13.72 -0.10
N VAL A 331 0.87 14.83 -0.69
CA VAL A 331 2.02 15.59 -0.19
C VAL A 331 1.75 16.06 1.24
N ASN A 332 0.61 16.71 1.45
CA ASN A 332 0.20 17.32 2.72
C ASN A 332 -0.27 16.32 3.77
N LEU A 333 -0.65 15.11 3.37
CA LEU A 333 -0.88 13.98 4.26
C LEU A 333 0.47 13.50 4.80
N SER A 334 1.01 14.23 5.78
CA SER A 334 2.17 13.84 6.58
C SER A 334 1.75 13.46 7.99
N THR A 335 2.58 12.66 8.61
CA THR A 335 2.37 12.04 9.93
C THR A 335 3.30 12.58 10.99
N LYS A 336 4.20 13.50 10.60
CA LYS A 336 4.98 14.29 11.55
C LYS A 336 4.05 15.16 12.40
N ASP A 337 4.09 14.91 13.70
CA ASP A 337 3.62 15.83 14.71
C ASP A 337 4.26 17.22 14.52
N THR A 338 3.42 18.25 14.45
CA THR A 338 3.72 19.52 15.11
C THR A 338 3.65 19.32 16.63
N ILE A 339 4.66 18.68 17.21
CA ILE A 339 5.08 19.03 18.58
C ILE A 339 5.94 20.28 18.43
N GLN A 340 5.29 21.41 18.14
CA GLN A 340 5.77 22.69 18.62
C GLN A 340 5.10 22.87 19.99
N THR A 341 5.77 22.34 21.01
CA THR A 341 5.58 22.81 22.37
C THR A 341 5.90 24.30 22.41
N CYS A 342 5.04 25.04 23.12
CA CYS A 342 5.11 26.48 23.35
C CYS A 342 6.48 26.97 23.83
#